data_AF-A0A8B5YB41-F1
#
_entry.id   AF-A0A8B5YB41-F1
#
_cell.length_a   1.000
_cell.length_b   1.000
_cell.length_c   1.000
_cell.angle_alpha   90.00
_cell.angle_beta   90.00
_cell.angle_gamma   90.00
#
_symmetry.space_group_name_H-M   'P 1'
#
loop_
_entity.id
_entity.type
_entity.pdbx_description
1 polymer ?
#
loop_
_entity_poly.entity_id
_entity_poly.type
_entity_poly.pdbx_seq_one_letter_code
_entity_poly.pdbx_strand_id
1 'polypeptide(L)' 'MKEIRHSRAKLVLLADDASANTEKKVTDKCRHYDVPVKKVGDRVLLGRSIGKESRVVVAVTDQGFANTLLRKLD' A
#
# COMPACT_ATOMS: atom_id res chain seq x y z
N MET A 1 4.38 6.56 -4.87
CA MET A 1 3.78 7.22 -6.05
C MET A 1 4.48 6.90 -7.36
N LYS A 2 5.81 7.04 -7.45
CA LYS A 2 6.58 6.70 -8.67
C LYS A 2 6.27 5.29 -9.19
N GLU A 3 6.32 4.30 -8.29
CA GLU A 3 6.07 2.89 -8.64
C GLU A 3 4.67 2.62 -9.19
N ILE A 4 3.64 3.34 -8.72
CA ILE A 4 2.27 3.23 -9.22
C ILE A 4 2.21 3.78 -10.65
N ARG A 5 2.80 4.96 -10.89
CA ARG A 5 2.81 5.60 -12.23
C ARG A 5 3.61 4.82 -13.27
N HIS A 6 4.60 4.06 -12.83
CA HIS A 6 5.44 3.21 -13.68
C HIS A 6 4.87 1.78 -13.82
N SER A 7 3.66 1.51 -13.32
CA SER A 7 3.01 0.19 -13.33
C SER A 7 3.84 -0.93 -12.68
N ARG A 8 4.75 -0.55 -11.77
CA ARG A 8 5.60 -1.47 -11.00
C ARG A 8 4.94 -1.89 -9.69
N ALA A 9 4.11 -1.05 -9.10
CA ALA A 9 3.33 -1.42 -7.93
C ALA A 9 2.26 -2.46 -8.31
N LYS A 10 2.24 -3.59 -7.61
CA LYS A 10 1.28 -4.69 -7.78
C LYS A 10 0.25 -4.73 -6.66
N LEU A 11 0.57 -4.16 -5.51
CA LEU A 11 -0.32 -3.94 -4.37
C LEU A 11 0.16 -2.72 -3.60
N VAL A 12 -0.78 -1.93 -3.06
CA VAL A 12 -0.48 -0.85 -2.13
C VAL A 12 -1.13 -1.14 -0.78
N LEU A 13 -0.31 -1.08 0.27
CA LEU A 13 -0.74 -1.14 1.66
C LEU A 13 -0.81 0.29 2.20
N LEU A 14 -1.95 0.65 2.79
CA LEU A 14 -2.21 1.95 3.38
C LEU A 14 -2.51 1.75 4.88
N ALA A 15 -1.85 2.49 5.76
CA ALA A 15 -2.20 2.48 7.17
C ALA A 15 -3.60 3.07 7.40
N ASP A 16 -4.34 2.54 8.36
CA ASP A 16 -5.68 3.01 8.75
C ASP A 16 -5.66 4.44 9.30
N ASP A 17 -4.55 4.85 9.92
CA ASP A 17 -4.33 6.19 10.44
C ASP A 17 -3.73 7.16 9.40
N ALA A 18 -3.83 6.83 8.11
CA ALA A 18 -3.52 7.74 7.02
C ALA A 18 -4.45 8.96 7.05
N SER A 19 -3.89 10.15 6.80
CA SER A 19 -4.73 11.35 6.67
C SER A 19 -5.70 11.23 5.48
N ALA A 20 -6.87 11.86 5.57
CA ALA A 20 -7.85 11.85 4.48
C ALA A 20 -7.27 12.31 3.13
N ASN A 21 -6.36 13.29 3.15
CA ASN A 21 -5.66 13.75 1.95
C ASN A 21 -4.73 12.66 1.37
N THR A 22 -3.99 11.95 2.24
CA THR A 22 -3.12 10.85 1.82
C THR A 22 -3.93 9.71 1.24
N GLU A 23 -4.98 9.28 1.96
CA GLU A 23 -5.85 8.19 1.54
C GLU A 23 -6.49 8.49 0.18
N LYS A 24 -7.13 9.66 0.04
CA LYS A 24 -7.74 10.06 -1.24
C LYS A 24 -6.71 10.05 -2.36
N LYS A 25 -5.57 10.72 -2.17
CA LYS A 25 -4.53 10.85 -3.21
C LYS A 25 -3.96 9.50 -3.65
N VAL A 26 -3.72 8.59 -2.71
CA VAL A 26 -3.18 7.25 -2.99
C VAL A 26 -4.24 6.40 -3.66
N THR A 27 -5.44 6.33 -3.10
CA THR A 27 -6.55 5.51 -3.63
C THR A 27 -6.98 5.97 -5.02
N ASP A 28 -7.09 7.27 -5.28
CA ASP A 28 -7.43 7.80 -6.61
C ASP A 28 -6.38 7.40 -7.66
N LYS A 29 -5.10 7.42 -7.29
CA LYS A 29 -4.03 6.98 -8.19
C LYS A 29 -4.05 5.47 -8.38
N CYS A 30 -4.24 4.69 -7.34
CA CYS A 30 -4.29 3.24 -7.46
C CYS A 30 -5.49 2.81 -8.32
N ARG A 31 -6.67 3.44 -8.15
CA ARG A 31 -7.83 3.24 -9.03
C ARG A 31 -7.53 3.58 -10.50
N HIS A 32 -6.86 4.71 -10.75
CA HIS A 32 -6.52 5.11 -12.11
C HIS A 32 -5.54 4.15 -12.82
N TYR A 33 -4.62 3.54 -12.08
CA TYR A 33 -3.62 2.62 -12.63
C TYR A 33 -3.97 1.13 -12.41
N ASP A 34 -5.20 0.83 -11.99
CA ASP A 34 -5.68 -0.53 -11.68
C ASP A 34 -4.77 -1.30 -10.70
N VAL A 35 -4.33 -0.62 -9.64
CA VAL A 35 -3.52 -1.21 -8.57
C VAL A 35 -4.41 -1.45 -7.35
N PRO A 36 -4.47 -2.68 -6.78
CA PRO A 36 -5.24 -2.94 -5.59
C PRO A 36 -4.66 -2.20 -4.38
N VAL A 37 -5.56 -1.72 -3.50
CA VAL A 37 -5.22 -1.07 -2.23
C VAL A 37 -5.86 -1.83 -1.10
N LYS A 38 -5.09 -2.15 -0.05
CA LYS A 38 -5.60 -2.70 1.20
C LYS A 38 -5.21 -1.79 2.36
N LYS A 39 -6.17 -1.50 3.23
CA LYS A 39 -5.90 -0.80 4.49
C LYS A 39 -5.46 -1.81 5.55
N VAL A 40 -4.38 -1.50 6.27
CA VAL A 40 -3.76 -2.42 7.23
C VAL A 40 -3.19 -1.68 8.44
N GLY A 41 -3.80 -1.87 9.61
CA GLY A 41 -3.26 -1.47 10.90
C GLY A 41 -2.84 0.01 10.97
N ASP A 42 -2.06 0.37 11.99
CA ASP A 42 -1.51 1.73 12.06
C ASP A 42 -0.13 1.85 11.37
N ARG A 43 0.32 3.09 11.18
CA ARG A 43 1.62 3.38 10.56
C ARG A 43 2.81 2.78 11.31
N VAL A 44 2.70 2.56 12.61
CA VAL A 44 3.81 2.06 13.44
C VAL A 44 3.95 0.57 13.20
N LEU A 45 2.84 -0.18 13.23
CA LEU A 45 2.79 -1.59 12.88
C LEU A 45 3.31 -1.81 11.46
N LEU A 46 2.76 -1.09 10.48
CA LEU A 46 3.16 -1.21 9.08
C LEU A 46 4.65 -0.88 8.86
N GLY A 47 5.15 0.15 9.55
CA GLY A 47 6.58 0.50 9.53
C GLY A 47 7.46 -0.60 10.11
N ARG A 48 7.12 -1.09 11.31
CA ARG A 48 7.92 -2.10 12.02
C ARG A 48 7.97 -3.42 11.27
N SER A 49 6.88 -3.80 10.60
CA SER A 49 6.84 -5.01 9.74
C SER A 49 7.85 -4.98 8.60
N ILE A 50 8.37 -3.81 8.22
CA ILE A 50 9.40 -3.65 7.19
C ILE A 50 10.74 -3.11 7.75
N GLY A 51 10.94 -3.18 9.08
CA GLY A 51 12.16 -2.71 9.74
C GLY A 51 12.33 -1.19 9.73
N LYS A 52 11.22 -0.43 9.77
CA LYS A 52 11.20 1.02 9.90
C LYS A 52 10.42 1.45 11.15
N GLU A 53 10.64 2.66 11.63
CA GLU A 53 9.90 3.16 12.81
C GLU A 53 8.41 3.37 12.50
N SER A 54 8.11 3.94 11.33
CA SER A 54 6.73 4.13 10.87
C SER A 54 6.65 4.26 9.35
N ARG A 55 5.56 3.77 8.75
CA ARG A 55 5.20 4.00 7.35
C ARG A 55 3.69 4.04 7.18
N VAL A 56 3.21 5.05 6.47
CA VAL A 56 1.77 5.22 6.17
C VAL A 56 1.39 4.52 4.85
N VAL A 57 2.31 4.45 3.89
CA VAL A 57 2.05 3.87 2.56
C VAL A 57 3.23 2.99 2.17
N VAL A 58 2.94 1.77 1.74
CA VAL A 58 3.93 0.82 1.21
C VAL A 58 3.44 0.29 -0.13
N ALA A 59 4.31 0.27 -1.13
CA ALA A 59 4.03 -0.34 -2.42
C ALA A 59 4.80 -1.65 -2.53
N VAL A 60 4.09 -2.74 -2.81
CA VAL A 60 4.66 -4.04 -3.13
C VAL A 60 4.82 -4.11 -4.64
N THR A 61 6.04 -4.35 -5.10
CA THR A 61 6.37 -4.40 -6.53
C THR A 61 6.53 -5.81 -7.08
N ASP A 62 6.71 -6.79 -6.20
CA ASP A 62 6.77 -8.20 -6.57
C ASP A 62 5.36 -8.78 -6.68
N GLN A 63 5.08 -9.46 -7.79
CA GLN A 63 3.75 -10.00 -8.07
C GLN A 63 3.40 -11.20 -7.19
N GLY A 64 4.35 -12.10 -6.93
CA GLY A 64 4.13 -13.30 -6.13
C GLY A 64 3.83 -12.94 -4.67
N PHE A 65 4.57 -11.98 -4.14
CA PHE A 65 4.37 -11.45 -2.81
C PHE A 65 3.06 -10.67 -2.70
N ALA A 66 2.73 -9.83 -3.68
CA ALA A 66 1.44 -9.12 -3.71
C ALA A 66 0.25 -10.08 -3.71
N ASN A 67 0.29 -11.14 -4.53
CA ASN A 67 -0.77 -12.16 -4.57
C ASN A 67 -0.89 -12.91 -3.24
N THR A 68 0.23 -13.23 -2.60
CA THR A 68 0.25 -13.91 -1.28
C THR A 68 -0.35 -13.03 -0.20
N LEU A 69 -0.02 -11.74 -0.20
CA LEU A 69 -0.57 -10.77 0.76
C LEU A 69 -2.07 -10.56 0.55
N LEU A 70 -2.52 -10.39 -0.70
CA LEU A 70 -3.94 -10.26 -1.01
C LEU A 70 -4.75 -11.43 -0.43
N ARG A 71 -4.30 -12.67 -0.67
CA ARG A 71 -4.96 -13.87 -0.13
C ARG A 71 -4.98 -13.97 1.39
N LYS A 72 -4.05 -13.31 2.09
CA LYS A 72 -3.95 -13.32 3.56
C LYS A 72 -4.65 -12.14 4.23
N LEU A 73 -5.02 -11.12 3.45
CA LEU A 73 -5.66 -9.88 3.89
C LEU A 73 -7.12 -9.76 3.41
N ASP A 74 -7.63 -10.79 2.74
CA ASP A 74 -9.05 -11.06 2.53
C ASP A 74 -9.53 -12.06 3.59
#